data_AF-A0A920BEC7-F1
#
_entry.id   AF-A0A920BEC7-F1
#
_cell.length_a   1.000
_cell.length_b   1.000
_cell.length_c   1.000
_cell.angle_alpha   90.00
_cell.angle_beta   90.00
_cell.angle_gamma   90.00
#
_symmetry.space_group_name_H-M   'P 1'
#
loop_
_entity.id
_entity.type
_entity.pdbx_description
1 polymer ?
#
loop_
_entity_poly.entity_id
_entity_poly.type
_entity_poly.pdbx_seq_one_letter_code
_entity_poly.pdbx_strand_id
1 'polypeptide(L)'
;MRIEEIRVRKAGIQSSIRNAVISFSEMTLSVVRIRFDHGGKTVDGYGFCSNGRYAQNEIIEQRFVPRILASNPDHLLDESGLPDPLKIWDAFMQNEKPGGHGDRAVAAGALDMAVWDGVAKLAEKPLWHFFLNVSMRDSLTRRCSSIPEEAIIIREKKSPDFRKNSKDTSTRDTVILR
;
A
#
# COMPACT_ATOMS: atom_id res chain seq x y z
N MET A 1 19.58 5.26 6.51
CA MET A 1 18.16 5.13 6.93
C MET A 1 18.09 3.99 7.94
N ARG A 2 17.25 4.11 8.97
CA ARG A 2 17.00 3.06 9.96
C ARG A 2 15.52 2.96 10.29
N ILE A 3 14.98 1.74 10.28
CA ILE A 3 13.72 1.44 11.00
C ILE A 3 14.12 1.29 12.46
N GLU A 4 13.80 2.29 13.28
CA GLU A 4 14.22 2.29 14.68
C GLU A 4 13.33 1.39 15.54
N GLU A 5 12.05 1.40 15.22
CA GLU A 5 11.05 0.79 16.07
C GLU A 5 9.79 0.47 15.27
N ILE A 6 9.25 -0.73 15.49
CA ILE A 6 7.91 -1.11 15.05
C ILE A 6 7.11 -1.48 16.29
N ARG A 7 5.99 -0.78 16.51
CA ARG A 7 5.04 -1.08 17.59
C ARG A 7 3.70 -1.44 17.00
N VAL A 8 3.02 -2.40 17.61
CA VAL A 8 1.60 -2.67 17.37
C VAL A 8 0.82 -2.60 18.67
N ARG A 9 -0.42 -2.11 18.59
CA ARG A 9 -1.37 -2.07 19.71
C ARG A 9 -2.72 -2.59 19.25
N LYS A 10 -3.37 -3.33 20.15
CA LYS A 10 -4.73 -3.79 19.96
C LYS A 10 -5.69 -2.67 20.37
N ALA A 11 -6.60 -2.29 19.49
CA ALA A 11 -7.68 -1.35 19.77
C ALA A 11 -9.02 -2.07 19.68
N GLY A 12 -9.94 -1.74 20.59
CA GLY A 12 -11.31 -2.21 20.57
C GLY A 12 -12.18 -1.31 19.71
N ILE A 13 -13.02 -1.90 18.86
CA ILE A 13 -14.07 -1.21 18.10
C ILE A 13 -15.43 -1.88 18.34
N GLN A 14 -15.62 -2.37 19.57
CA GLN A 14 -16.81 -3.10 19.97
C GLN A 14 -18.06 -2.22 19.87
N SER A 15 -19.14 -2.79 19.36
CA SER A 15 -20.45 -2.14 19.35
C SER A 15 -21.57 -3.18 19.25
N SER A 16 -22.82 -2.75 19.42
CA SER A 16 -24.00 -3.61 19.35
C SER A 16 -24.46 -3.94 17.93
N ILE A 17 -23.77 -3.43 16.90
CA ILE A 17 -24.14 -3.65 15.49
C ILE A 17 -23.92 -5.12 15.10
N ARG A 18 -24.72 -5.58 14.16
CA ARG A 18 -24.66 -6.94 13.60
C ARG A 18 -25.02 -6.91 12.12
N ASN A 19 -24.51 -7.88 11.37
CA ASN A 19 -24.95 -8.16 10.00
C ASN A 19 -25.50 -9.60 9.94
N ALA A 20 -25.77 -10.11 8.73
CA ALA A 20 -26.33 -11.45 8.53
C ALA A 20 -25.40 -12.60 8.99
N VAL A 21 -24.12 -12.33 9.26
CA VAL A 21 -23.09 -13.34 9.54
C VAL A 21 -22.49 -13.18 10.93
N ILE A 22 -22.21 -11.94 11.38
CA ILE A 22 -21.46 -11.67 12.62
C ILE A 22 -22.05 -10.53 13.47
N SER A 23 -21.74 -10.58 14.77
CA SER A 23 -21.85 -9.46 15.71
C SER A 23 -20.49 -8.74 15.83
N PHE A 24 -20.52 -7.44 16.14
CA PHE A 24 -19.31 -6.65 16.39
C PHE A 24 -18.99 -6.48 17.89
N SER A 25 -19.68 -7.20 18.77
CA SER A 25 -19.54 -7.08 20.23
C SER A 25 -18.14 -7.34 20.78
N GLU A 26 -17.29 -8.05 20.05
CA GLU A 26 -15.92 -8.41 20.46
C GLU A 26 -14.86 -7.87 19.48
N MET A 27 -15.27 -7.03 18.52
CA MET A 27 -14.42 -6.63 17.41
C MET A 27 -13.21 -5.83 17.88
N THR A 28 -12.05 -6.20 17.36
CA THR A 28 -10.77 -5.53 17.62
C THR A 28 -10.04 -5.25 16.30
N LEU A 29 -9.03 -4.39 16.36
CA LEU A 29 -8.09 -4.13 15.27
C LEU A 29 -6.67 -3.94 15.80
N SER A 30 -5.68 -4.13 14.93
CA SER A 30 -4.29 -3.76 15.18
C SER A 30 -4.03 -2.36 14.64
N VAL A 31 -3.39 -1.52 15.45
CA VAL A 31 -2.80 -0.24 15.05
C VAL A 31 -1.29 -0.40 15.07
N VAL A 32 -0.63 -0.13 13.95
CA VAL A 32 0.81 -0.26 13.74
C VAL A 32 1.43 1.13 13.63
N ARG A 33 2.60 1.28 14.22
CA ARG A 33 3.44 2.47 14.12
C ARG A 33 4.87 2.05 13.81
N ILE A 34 5.44 2.59 12.74
CA ILE A 34 6.83 2.39 12.35
C ILE A 34 7.55 3.73 12.43
N ARG A 35 8.62 3.81 13.23
CA ARG A 35 9.51 4.98 13.25
C ARG A 35 10.64 4.78 12.27
N PHE A 36 10.72 5.67 11.29
CA PHE A 36 11.83 5.76 10.34
C PHE A 36 12.74 6.92 10.72
N ASP A 37 14.05 6.71 10.64
CA ASP A 37 15.07 7.76 10.64
C ASP A 37 15.78 7.76 9.28
N HIS A 38 15.73 8.89 8.58
CA HIS A 38 16.51 9.13 7.37
C HIS A 38 17.39 10.38 7.57
N GLY A 39 18.65 10.14 7.94
CA GLY A 39 19.65 11.20 8.07
C GLY A 39 19.36 12.21 9.19
N GLY A 40 18.77 11.76 10.30
CA GLY A 40 18.35 12.60 11.42
C GLY A 40 16.92 13.13 11.31
N LYS A 41 16.27 12.99 10.15
CA LYS A 41 14.84 13.28 9.99
C LYS A 41 14.03 12.05 10.38
N THR A 42 13.34 12.14 11.51
CA THR A 42 12.46 11.06 11.98
C THR A 42 11.02 11.28 11.54
N VAL A 43 10.38 10.25 10.99
CA VAL A 43 8.94 10.24 10.71
C VAL A 43 8.29 8.97 11.25
N ASP A 44 7.02 9.09 11.62
CA ASP A 44 6.19 7.95 12.01
C ASP A 44 5.20 7.61 10.89
N GLY A 45 5.30 6.39 10.38
CA GLY A 45 4.29 5.77 9.54
C GLY A 45 3.26 5.02 10.39
N TYR A 46 1.98 5.13 10.04
CA TYR A 46 0.86 4.54 10.75
C TYR A 46 0.01 3.66 9.83
N GLY A 47 -0.47 2.55 10.37
CA GLY A 47 -1.35 1.64 9.66
C GLY A 47 -2.31 0.95 10.61
N PHE A 48 -3.41 0.44 10.09
CA PHE A 48 -4.36 -0.36 10.86
C PHE A 48 -5.10 -1.36 9.97
N CYS A 49 -5.59 -2.45 10.55
CA CYS A 49 -6.44 -3.38 9.81
C CYS A 49 -7.91 -2.97 9.84
N SER A 50 -8.64 -3.18 8.74
CA SER A 50 -10.08 -2.95 8.67
C SER A 50 -10.85 -3.86 9.64
N ASN A 51 -12.11 -3.50 9.88
CA ASN A 51 -13.03 -4.26 10.72
C ASN A 51 -13.36 -5.65 10.14
N GLY A 52 -13.80 -6.58 11.01
CA GLY A 52 -14.31 -7.90 10.61
C GLY A 52 -13.31 -9.06 10.74
N ARG A 53 -12.01 -8.78 10.92
CA ARG A 53 -10.95 -9.80 10.97
C ARG A 53 -10.10 -9.81 12.24
N TYR A 54 -10.51 -9.02 13.24
CA TYR A 54 -9.87 -8.91 14.55
C TYR A 54 -8.40 -8.45 14.48
N ALA A 55 -7.83 -8.12 15.64
CA ALA A 55 -6.43 -7.76 15.76
C ALA A 55 -5.51 -8.95 15.44
N GLN A 56 -4.38 -8.66 14.79
CA GLN A 56 -3.35 -9.62 14.36
C GLN A 56 -1.97 -9.26 14.94
N ASN A 57 -1.94 -8.80 16.20
CA ASN A 57 -0.74 -8.30 16.85
C ASN A 57 0.35 -9.36 16.90
N GLU A 58 0.01 -10.58 17.28
CA GLU A 58 0.95 -11.67 17.51
C GLU A 58 1.63 -12.09 16.21
N ILE A 59 0.92 -12.05 15.07
CA ILE A 59 1.54 -12.29 13.76
C ILE A 59 2.55 -11.18 13.45
N ILE A 60 2.18 -9.92 13.69
CA ILE A 60 3.06 -8.78 13.46
C ILE A 60 4.30 -8.86 14.36
N GLU A 61 4.12 -9.02 15.68
CA GLU A 61 5.20 -8.98 16.68
C GLU A 61 6.11 -10.21 16.63
N GLN A 62 5.55 -11.40 16.46
CA GLN A 62 6.31 -12.65 16.60
C GLN A 62 6.86 -13.16 15.28
N ARG A 63 6.34 -12.70 14.13
CA ARG A 63 6.74 -13.21 12.81
C ARG A 63 7.27 -12.12 11.89
N PHE A 64 6.51 -11.04 11.68
CA PHE A 64 6.87 -10.05 10.66
C PHE A 64 7.95 -9.08 11.13
N VAL A 65 7.77 -8.46 12.31
CA VAL A 65 8.72 -7.49 12.87
C VAL A 65 10.13 -8.09 13.03
N PRO A 66 10.31 -9.30 13.59
CA PRO A 66 11.65 -9.89 13.74
C PRO A 66 12.37 -10.06 12.41
N ARG A 67 11.66 -10.40 11.32
CA ARG A 67 12.24 -10.56 9.98
C ARG A 67 12.72 -9.23 9.40
N ILE A 68 11.96 -8.15 9.61
CA ILE A 68 12.38 -6.79 9.19
C ILE A 68 13.64 -6.39 9.96
N LEU A 69 13.62 -6.53 11.30
CA LEU A 69 14.73 -6.09 12.15
C LEU A 69 16.00 -6.94 11.98
N ALA A 70 15.87 -8.20 11.54
CA ALA A 70 17.00 -9.06 11.21
C ALA A 70 17.56 -8.83 9.79
N SER A 71 16.87 -8.07 8.94
CA SER A 71 17.32 -7.79 7.57
C SER A 71 18.47 -6.78 7.56
N ASN A 72 19.38 -6.91 6.59
CA ASN A 72 20.38 -5.87 6.32
C ASN A 72 19.64 -4.55 5.96
N PRO A 73 19.84 -3.44 6.70
CA PRO A 73 19.16 -2.18 6.44
C PRO A 73 19.32 -1.69 4.99
N ASP A 74 20.48 -1.92 4.37
CA ASP A 74 20.75 -1.50 2.98
C ASP A 74 19.87 -2.25 1.97
N HIS A 75 19.43 -3.47 2.30
CA HIS A 75 18.51 -4.24 1.46
C HIS A 75 17.07 -3.77 1.58
N LEU A 76 16.75 -2.86 2.51
CA LEU A 76 15.41 -2.29 2.66
C LEU A 76 15.27 -0.94 1.95
N LEU A 77 16.30 -0.49 1.23
CA LEU A 77 16.35 0.82 0.58
C LEU A 77 16.14 0.73 -0.93
N ASP A 78 15.55 1.76 -1.51
CA ASP A 78 15.59 2.00 -2.95
C ASP A 78 16.93 2.63 -3.38
N GLU A 79 17.08 2.89 -4.68
CA GLU A 79 18.30 3.48 -5.25
C GLU A 79 18.57 4.91 -4.76
N SER A 80 17.55 5.61 -4.25
CA SER A 80 17.66 6.95 -3.68
C SER A 80 18.02 6.94 -2.18
N GLY A 81 18.07 5.76 -1.56
CA GLY A 81 18.31 5.60 -0.12
C GLY A 81 17.06 5.79 0.75
N LEU A 82 15.87 5.90 0.16
CA LEU A 82 14.60 5.87 0.87
C LEU A 82 14.16 4.43 1.15
N PRO A 83 13.30 4.18 2.15
CA PRO A 83 12.74 2.84 2.33
C PRO A 83 11.96 2.39 1.10
N ASP A 84 12.24 1.18 0.63
CA ASP A 84 11.51 0.55 -0.48
C ASP A 84 10.39 -0.34 0.08
N PRO A 85 9.10 0.02 -0.11
CA PRO A 85 7.99 -0.76 0.40
C PRO A 85 7.98 -2.21 -0.08
N LEU A 86 8.42 -2.48 -1.33
CA LEU A 86 8.42 -3.81 -1.90
C LEU A 86 9.52 -4.69 -1.30
N LYS A 87 10.71 -4.11 -1.05
CA LYS A 87 11.78 -4.85 -0.37
C LYS A 87 11.44 -5.14 1.09
N ILE A 88 10.78 -4.20 1.78
CA ILE A 88 10.27 -4.42 3.14
C ILE A 88 9.19 -5.50 3.15
N TRP A 89 8.28 -5.50 2.19
CA TRP A 89 7.29 -6.57 2.00
C TRP A 89 7.94 -7.93 1.84
N ASP A 90 8.90 -8.03 0.90
CA ASP A 90 9.61 -9.27 0.64
C ASP A 90 10.38 -9.73 1.89
N ALA A 91 10.94 -8.82 2.68
CA ALA A 91 11.63 -9.13 3.94
C ALA A 91 10.70 -9.75 4.99
N PHE A 92 9.53 -9.16 5.28
CA PHE A 92 8.65 -9.73 6.31
C PHE A 92 7.87 -10.96 5.84
N MET A 93 7.73 -11.15 4.53
CA MET A 93 7.11 -12.34 3.92
C MET A 93 8.05 -13.53 3.71
N GLN A 94 9.35 -13.39 4.03
CA GLN A 94 10.29 -14.50 3.95
C GLN A 94 9.80 -15.72 4.77
N ASN A 95 9.97 -16.91 4.19
CA ASN A 95 9.55 -18.19 4.78
C ASN A 95 8.03 -18.33 5.02
N GLU A 96 7.20 -17.54 4.35
CA GLU A 96 5.76 -17.76 4.29
C GLU A 96 5.41 -18.76 3.18
N LYS A 97 4.89 -19.94 3.55
CA LYS A 97 4.41 -20.93 2.57
C LYS A 97 3.26 -20.34 1.72
N PRO A 98 3.13 -20.70 0.42
CA PRO A 98 1.97 -20.31 -0.38
C PRO A 98 0.63 -20.81 0.18
N GLY A 99 -0.48 -20.11 -0.11
CA GLY A 99 -1.84 -20.46 0.34
C GLY A 99 -2.21 -19.87 1.72
N GLY A 100 -3.38 -20.18 2.28
CA GLY A 100 -3.74 -19.74 3.64
C GLY A 100 -3.84 -18.21 3.82
N HIS A 101 -4.44 -17.52 2.84
CA HIS A 101 -4.60 -16.05 2.83
C HIS A 101 -5.74 -15.62 3.76
N GLY A 102 -5.49 -15.65 5.07
CA GLY A 102 -6.41 -15.16 6.10
C GLY A 102 -5.72 -14.13 6.98
N ASP A 103 -5.55 -14.46 8.24
CA ASP A 103 -5.10 -13.55 9.30
C ASP A 103 -3.72 -12.92 9.04
N ARG A 104 -2.81 -13.68 8.42
CA ARG A 104 -1.51 -13.14 8.01
C ARG A 104 -1.61 -12.04 6.93
N ALA A 105 -2.62 -12.09 6.07
CA ALA A 105 -2.83 -11.05 5.05
C ALA A 105 -3.32 -9.75 5.71
N VAL A 106 -4.12 -9.87 6.77
CA VAL A 106 -4.59 -8.73 7.57
C VAL A 106 -3.43 -8.09 8.33
N ALA A 107 -2.58 -8.91 8.95
CA ALA A 107 -1.33 -8.46 9.57
C ALA A 107 -0.41 -7.74 8.56
N ALA A 108 -0.22 -8.34 7.39
CA ALA A 108 0.66 -7.81 6.34
C ALA A 108 0.14 -6.47 5.83
N GLY A 109 -1.16 -6.35 5.58
CA GLY A 109 -1.78 -5.10 5.12
C GLY A 109 -1.68 -3.97 6.13
N ALA A 110 -1.86 -4.23 7.43
CA ALA A 110 -1.72 -3.21 8.46
C ALA A 110 -0.26 -2.70 8.57
N LEU A 111 0.71 -3.60 8.43
CA LEU A 111 2.13 -3.28 8.44
C LEU A 111 2.54 -2.52 7.17
N ASP A 112 2.13 -2.99 5.99
CA ASP A 112 2.38 -2.36 4.70
C ASP A 112 1.81 -0.94 4.62
N MET A 113 0.59 -0.73 5.13
CA MET A 113 -0.01 0.60 5.23
C MET A 113 0.89 1.58 6.02
N ALA A 114 1.46 1.13 7.14
CA ALA A 114 2.38 1.95 7.94
C ALA A 114 3.70 2.22 7.20
N VAL A 115 4.19 1.26 6.40
CA VAL A 115 5.37 1.45 5.55
C VAL A 115 5.09 2.54 4.52
N TRP A 116 4.03 2.41 3.72
CA TRP A 116 3.68 3.38 2.68
C TRP A 116 3.45 4.79 3.23
N ASP A 117 2.76 4.91 4.35
CA ASP A 117 2.57 6.19 5.03
C ASP A 117 3.91 6.82 5.44
N GLY A 118 4.81 6.04 6.04
CA GLY A 118 6.16 6.50 6.40
C GLY A 118 6.99 6.94 5.19
N VAL A 119 6.99 6.16 4.10
CA VAL A 119 7.73 6.48 2.87
C VAL A 119 7.18 7.75 2.21
N ALA A 120 5.86 7.88 2.09
CA ALA A 120 5.25 9.08 1.53
C ALA A 120 5.57 10.34 2.34
N LYS A 121 5.60 10.22 3.68
CA LYS A 121 6.01 11.30 4.59
C LYS A 121 7.48 11.68 4.43
N LEU A 122 8.39 10.71 4.28
CA LEU A 122 9.80 10.99 3.99
C LEU A 122 9.96 11.71 2.65
N ALA A 123 9.20 11.29 1.65
CA ALA A 123 9.16 11.89 0.32
C ALA A 123 8.38 13.24 0.27
N GLU A 124 7.82 13.69 1.39
CA GLU A 124 7.02 14.92 1.51
C GLU A 124 5.88 15.02 0.50
N LYS A 125 5.26 13.88 0.19
CA LYS A 125 4.14 13.80 -0.76
C LYS A 125 2.93 13.18 -0.09
N PRO A 126 1.71 13.63 -0.44
CA PRO A 126 0.54 12.84 -0.08
C PRO A 126 0.60 11.49 -0.81
N LEU A 127 0.25 10.41 -0.12
CA LEU A 127 0.44 9.04 -0.61
C LEU A 127 -0.18 8.79 -1.99
N TRP A 128 -1.37 9.35 -2.27
CA TRP A 128 -2.01 9.24 -3.57
C TRP A 128 -1.17 9.83 -4.71
N HIS A 129 -0.48 10.94 -4.46
CA HIS A 129 0.41 11.57 -5.43
C HIS A 129 1.76 10.86 -5.50
N PHE A 130 2.20 10.27 -4.38
CA PHE A 130 3.37 9.40 -4.37
C PHE A 130 3.18 8.21 -5.32
N PHE A 131 2.05 7.51 -5.25
CA PHE A 131 1.74 6.38 -6.14
C PHE A 131 1.73 6.72 -7.65
N LEU A 132 1.36 7.95 -8.02
CA LEU A 132 1.38 8.38 -9.43
C LEU A 132 2.81 8.56 -9.96
N ASN A 133 3.76 8.86 -9.07
CA ASN A 133 5.15 9.16 -9.42
C ASN A 133 6.10 7.99 -9.17
N VAL A 134 5.73 7.06 -8.29
CA VAL A 134 6.37 5.75 -8.23
C VAL A 134 6.09 5.10 -9.57
N SER A 135 7.15 4.75 -10.32
CA SER A 135 7.01 3.93 -11.53
C SER A 135 6.47 2.55 -11.14
N MET A 136 5.17 2.45 -10.89
CA MET A 136 4.44 1.19 -10.80
C MET A 136 4.41 0.46 -12.15
N ARG A 137 4.92 1.09 -13.22
CA ARG A 137 4.99 0.54 -14.58
C ARG A 137 6.05 -0.54 -14.76
N ASP A 138 7.07 -0.63 -13.91
CA ASP A 138 8.12 -1.67 -14.10
C ASP A 138 8.01 -2.85 -13.14
N SER A 139 7.47 -2.66 -11.93
CA SER A 139 7.48 -3.70 -10.89
C SER A 139 6.21 -4.56 -10.86
N LEU A 140 5.03 -4.00 -11.17
CA LEU A 140 3.78 -4.78 -11.28
C LEU A 140 3.71 -5.56 -12.61
N THR A 141 4.22 -4.98 -13.69
CA THR A 141 4.25 -5.60 -15.03
C THR A 141 5.11 -6.86 -15.06
N ARG A 142 6.17 -6.93 -14.24
CA ARG A 142 7.00 -8.15 -14.09
C ARG A 142 6.32 -9.27 -13.29
N ARG A 143 5.42 -8.95 -12.34
CA ARG A 143 4.67 -9.97 -11.56
C ARG A 143 3.37 -10.40 -12.25
N CYS A 144 2.84 -9.58 -13.17
CA CYS A 144 1.60 -9.83 -13.91
C CYS A 144 1.84 -10.31 -15.36
N SER A 145 2.93 -11.03 -15.60
CA SER A 145 3.34 -11.54 -16.93
C SER A 145 2.42 -12.63 -17.52
N SER A 146 1.21 -12.79 -16.97
CA SER A 146 0.14 -13.63 -17.53
C SER A 146 -1.05 -12.85 -18.08
N ILE A 147 -1.00 -11.51 -18.12
CA ILE A 147 -2.05 -10.69 -18.76
C ILE A 147 -1.46 -10.05 -20.02
N PRO A 148 -2.03 -10.29 -21.21
CA PRO A 148 -1.53 -9.69 -22.45
C PRO A 148 -1.62 -8.16 -22.40
N GLU A 149 -0.61 -7.51 -22.98
CA GLU A 149 -0.30 -6.06 -22.97
C GLU A 149 -1.44 -5.14 -23.47
N GLU A 150 -2.51 -5.71 -24.01
CA GLU A 150 -3.56 -5.02 -24.74
C GLU A 150 -4.68 -4.49 -23.82
N ALA A 151 -4.64 -4.80 -22.52
CA ALA A 151 -5.73 -4.52 -21.59
C ALA A 151 -5.61 -3.21 -20.78
N ILE A 152 -4.50 -2.46 -20.87
CA ILE A 152 -4.32 -1.24 -20.06
C ILE A 152 -3.98 -0.04 -20.95
N ILE A 153 -5.01 0.50 -21.59
CA ILE A 153 -4.98 1.86 -22.15
C ILE A 153 -5.89 2.73 -21.28
N ILE A 154 -5.32 3.33 -20.21
CA ILE A 154 -5.94 4.50 -19.60
C ILE A 154 -5.66 5.67 -20.55
N ARG A 155 -6.58 5.93 -21.49
CA ARG A 155 -6.57 7.18 -22.25
C ARG A 155 -6.83 8.32 -21.27
N GLU A 156 -5.87 9.23 -21.10
CA GLU A 156 -6.13 10.55 -20.52
C GLU A 156 -7.24 11.23 -21.34
N LYS A 157 -8.47 11.21 -20.85
CA LYS A 157 -9.47 12.18 -21.28
C LYS A 157 -9.08 13.51 -20.65
N LYS A 158 -8.49 14.41 -21.44
CA LYS A 158 -8.47 15.85 -21.11
C LYS A 158 -9.90 16.27 -20.77
N SER A 159 -10.09 16.79 -19.55
CA SER A 159 -11.34 17.41 -19.13
C SER A 159 -11.70 18.54 -20.12
N PRO A 160 -12.94 18.67 -20.61
CA PRO A 160 -13.31 19.78 -21.48
C PRO A 160 -13.30 21.07 -20.66
N ASP A 161 -12.50 22.03 -21.11
CA ASP A 161 -12.45 23.39 -20.56
C ASP A 161 -13.79 24.10 -20.85
N PHE A 162 -14.60 24.29 -19.81
CA PHE A 162 -15.96 24.82 -19.89
C PHE A 162 -15.95 26.36 -20.01
N ARG A 163 -15.21 26.92 -20.97
CA ARG A 163 -15.23 28.36 -21.30
C ARG A 163 -14.72 28.60 -22.71
N LYS A 164 -15.64 28.59 -23.69
CA LYS A 164 -15.78 29.59 -24.76
C LYS A 164 -16.88 29.19 -25.76
N ASN A 165 -17.94 29.98 -25.75
CA ASN A 165 -18.89 30.10 -26.86
C ASN A 165 -18.18 30.70 -28.08
N SER A 166 -18.26 30.05 -29.24
CA SER A 166 -18.72 30.66 -30.49
C SER A 166 -18.59 29.66 -31.65
N LYS A 167 -19.74 29.32 -32.24
CA LYS A 167 -20.00 28.95 -33.64
C LYS A 167 -18.76 28.82 -34.54
N ASP A 168 -18.45 27.60 -35.00
CA ASP A 168 -18.27 27.33 -36.42
C ASP A 168 -18.31 25.82 -36.72
N THR A 169 -18.42 25.51 -37.99
CA THR A 169 -19.08 24.38 -38.64
C THR A 169 -18.10 23.36 -39.23
N SER A 170 -18.62 22.15 -39.53
CA SER A 170 -18.07 21.18 -40.51
C SER A 170 -16.80 20.41 -40.07
N THR A 171 -16.55 19.13 -40.39
CA THR A 171 -17.20 18.11 -41.22
C THR A 171 -16.56 16.74 -40.93
N ARG A 172 -17.36 15.68 -41.15
CA ARG A 172 -17.04 14.37 -41.75
C ARG A 172 -16.21 13.34 -40.97
N ASP A 173 -16.96 12.33 -40.52
CA ASP A 173 -16.57 10.93 -40.46
C ASP A 173 -15.96 10.45 -41.79
N THR A 174 -14.87 9.69 -41.73
CA THR A 174 -14.49 8.80 -42.83
C THR A 174 -13.87 7.53 -42.25
N VAL A 175 -14.63 6.45 -42.37
CA VAL A 175 -14.22 5.07 -42.21
C VAL A 175 -13.40 4.68 -43.45
N ILE A 176 -12.20 4.12 -43.28
CA ILE A 176 -11.57 3.31 -44.33
C ILE A 176 -11.08 2.01 -43.69
N LEU A 177 -11.75 0.93 -44.07
CA LEU A 177 -11.34 -0.46 -43.91
C LEU A 177 -10.27 -0.79 -44.95
N ARG A 178 -9.20 -1.45 -44.52
CA ARG A 178 -8.65 -2.66 -45.15
C ARG A 178 -8.12 -3.58 -44.08
#